data_AF-A0A8X8WLS8-F1
#
_entry.id   AF-A0A8X8WLS8-F1
#
_cell.length_a   1.000
_cell.length_b   1.000
_cell.length_c   1.000
_cell.angle_alpha   90.00
_cell.angle_beta   90.00
_cell.angle_gamma   90.00
#
_symmetry.space_group_name_H-M   'P 1'
#
loop_
_entity.id
_entity.type
_entity.pdbx_description
1 polymer ?
#
loop_
_entity_poly.entity_id
_entity_poly.type
_entity_poly.pdbx_seq_one_letter_code
_entity_poly.pdbx_strand_id
1 'polypeptide(L)'
;MAPRWKGKTAEAKALAEPMSVVVSKLQTSLIESNAQGLLSGSAVLLEALPEQTELLYRACIGRPVITAEKDKQWHQLSFEEALYLCSVLKCINVAGENKCAKSDEELWHYMVAKRVGFPVLFKAYSHLRRKNWVVRAGSQYGVDYVAYRYHPAFVHSEYAVLALPDEVGDGENARLKVWSDFHCTLRLCGSVAKTLLVLHISRNGEDTASLSRLEHYSVEERIVTRWNPEINDDDDDLIDEDNLLTEEDLNKPQLSLVIVKSESQRNLAKIAAVEELEMRRNVKICVWHNKVALGFLASDIKAGLGIQLINFLVAKQMKPERFDVRLNPS
;
A
#
# COMPACT_ATOMS: atom_id res chain seq x y z
N MET A 1 -5.92 -0.51 -13.59
CA MET A 1 -6.68 0.72 -13.22
C MET A 1 -5.97 1.95 -13.77
N ALA A 2 -6.71 2.90 -14.34
CA ALA A 2 -6.16 4.15 -14.86
C ALA A 2 -5.79 5.15 -13.74
N PRO A 3 -4.84 6.07 -13.97
CA PRO A 3 -4.48 7.11 -13.01
C PRO A 3 -5.68 8.03 -12.69
N ARG A 4 -5.79 8.47 -11.44
CA ARG A 4 -6.81 9.43 -11.00
C ARG A 4 -6.25 10.85 -11.01
N TRP A 5 -6.55 11.59 -12.06
CA TRP A 5 -6.08 12.95 -12.30
C TRP A 5 -6.82 14.00 -11.47
N LYS A 6 -6.11 15.03 -10.97
CA LYS A 6 -6.66 16.17 -10.21
C LYS A 6 -7.20 17.31 -11.07
N GLY A 7 -7.19 17.16 -12.40
CA GLY A 7 -7.70 18.18 -13.32
C GLY A 7 -7.48 17.81 -14.79
N LYS A 8 -8.17 18.52 -15.70
CA LYS A 8 -8.17 18.23 -17.14
C LYS A 8 -6.80 18.34 -17.83
N THR A 9 -5.91 19.19 -17.32
CA THR A 9 -4.56 19.40 -17.89
C THR A 9 -3.45 18.67 -17.10
N ALA A 10 -3.82 17.95 -16.04
CA ALA A 10 -2.86 17.31 -15.14
C ALA A 10 -2.12 16.16 -15.82
N GLU A 11 -2.80 15.42 -16.68
CA GLU A 11 -2.24 14.31 -17.46
C GLU A 11 -1.15 14.77 -18.41
N ALA A 12 -1.46 15.73 -19.29
CA ALA A 12 -0.50 16.28 -20.24
C ALA A 12 0.75 16.85 -19.55
N LYS A 13 0.57 17.53 -18.40
CA LYS A 13 1.69 18.06 -17.60
C LYS A 13 2.55 16.97 -16.97
N ALA A 14 1.93 15.89 -16.51
CA ALA A 14 2.66 14.78 -15.91
C ALA A 14 3.44 13.96 -16.95
N LEU A 15 2.87 13.78 -18.15
CA LEU A 15 3.50 13.05 -19.25
C LEU A 15 4.63 13.85 -19.92
N ALA A 16 4.56 15.18 -19.92
CA ALA A 16 5.62 16.03 -20.48
C ALA A 16 6.97 15.87 -19.75
N GLU A 17 6.95 15.46 -18.49
CA GLU A 17 8.15 15.30 -17.67
C GLU A 17 8.11 13.99 -16.88
N PRO A 18 8.47 12.85 -17.51
CA PRO A 18 8.44 11.56 -16.86
C PRO A 18 9.41 11.50 -15.67
N MET A 19 9.01 10.81 -14.61
CA MET A 19 9.74 10.73 -13.35
C MET A 19 11.17 10.17 -13.52
N SER A 20 11.36 9.22 -14.44
CA SER A 20 12.67 8.64 -14.77
C SER A 20 13.67 9.69 -15.25
N VAL A 21 13.22 10.62 -16.11
CA VAL A 21 14.04 11.72 -16.63
C VAL A 21 14.37 12.72 -15.51
N VAL A 22 13.41 13.03 -14.64
CA VAL A 22 13.63 13.92 -13.49
C VAL A 22 14.67 13.34 -12.53
N VAL A 23 14.55 12.05 -12.19
CA VAL A 23 15.49 11.36 -11.29
C VAL A 23 16.88 11.27 -11.90
N SER A 24 16.99 11.01 -13.21
CA SER A 24 18.29 11.01 -13.91
C SER A 24 18.96 12.38 -13.89
N LYS A 25 18.22 13.46 -14.17
CA LYS A 25 18.74 14.84 -14.08
C LYS A 25 19.18 15.18 -12.66
N LEU A 26 18.39 14.80 -11.66
CA LEU A 26 18.73 14.97 -10.25
C LEU A 26 20.04 14.25 -9.90
N GLN A 27 20.19 12.99 -10.35
CA GLN A 27 21.37 12.18 -10.11
C GLN A 27 22.63 12.86 -10.67
N THR A 28 22.61 13.28 -11.94
CA THR A 28 23.75 13.97 -12.58
C THR A 28 24.10 15.26 -11.85
N SER A 29 23.10 16.10 -11.54
CA SER A 29 23.32 17.39 -10.86
C SER A 29 23.94 17.23 -9.45
N LEU A 30 23.52 16.22 -8.70
CA LEU A 30 24.07 15.95 -7.37
C LEU A 30 25.52 15.43 -7.45
N ILE A 31 25.82 14.55 -8.41
CA ILE A 31 27.18 14.04 -8.66
C ILE A 31 28.12 15.19 -9.02
N GLU A 32 27.73 16.06 -9.95
CA GLU A 32 28.55 17.20 -10.41
C GLU A 32 28.88 18.16 -9.27
N SER A 33 27.96 18.37 -8.34
CA SER A 33 28.15 19.24 -7.18
C SER A 33 28.89 18.59 -5.99
N ASN A 34 29.19 17.29 -6.07
CA ASN A 34 29.66 16.48 -4.92
C ASN A 34 28.80 16.70 -3.67
N ALA A 35 27.48 16.58 -3.82
CA ALA A 35 26.52 16.93 -2.77
C ALA A 35 26.72 16.10 -1.50
N GLN A 36 26.65 16.77 -0.35
CA GLN A 36 26.86 16.15 0.96
C GLN A 36 25.63 16.28 1.85
N GLY A 37 25.22 15.16 2.45
CA GLY A 37 24.18 15.10 3.46
C GLY A 37 24.79 15.04 4.86
N LEU A 38 24.27 15.82 5.81
CA LEU A 38 24.67 15.77 7.21
C LEU A 38 23.64 14.97 8.03
N LEU A 39 24.11 13.97 8.77
CA LEU A 39 23.27 13.25 9.72
C LEU A 39 22.82 14.17 10.86
N SER A 40 21.51 14.22 11.10
CA SER A 40 20.92 14.99 12.19
C SER A 40 19.78 14.18 12.83
N GLY A 41 20.09 13.53 13.96
CA GLY A 41 19.14 12.69 14.69
C GLY A 41 18.59 11.55 13.85
N SER A 42 17.30 11.64 13.49
CA SER A 42 16.54 10.66 12.70
C SER A 42 16.34 11.06 11.23
N ALA A 43 17.08 12.05 10.74
CA ALA A 43 17.00 12.54 9.37
C ALA A 43 18.40 12.88 8.83
N VAL A 44 18.47 13.14 7.51
CA VAL A 44 19.67 13.64 6.84
C VAL A 44 19.35 14.99 6.23
N LEU A 45 20.18 15.99 6.49
CA LEU A 45 20.04 17.34 5.91
C LEU A 45 20.96 17.46 4.70
N LEU A 46 20.38 17.66 3.53
CA LEU A 46 21.10 17.88 2.28
C LEU A 46 21.14 19.37 1.97
N GLU A 47 22.33 19.93 1.83
CA GLU A 47 22.50 21.27 1.25
C GLU A 47 22.31 21.16 -0.26
N ALA A 48 21.38 21.92 -0.83
CA ALA A 48 21.04 21.85 -2.24
C ALA A 48 21.06 23.24 -2.89
N LEU A 49 21.58 23.30 -4.11
CA LEU A 49 21.48 24.47 -4.97
C LEU A 49 20.01 24.72 -5.39
N PRO A 50 19.66 25.93 -5.87
CA PRO A 50 18.30 26.23 -6.31
C PRO A 50 17.77 25.26 -7.40
N GLU A 51 18.62 24.90 -8.37
CA GLU A 51 18.27 23.94 -9.42
C GLU A 51 18.04 22.53 -8.87
N GLN A 52 18.90 22.09 -7.93
CA GLN A 52 18.75 20.81 -7.24
C GLN A 52 17.49 20.78 -6.37
N THR A 53 17.14 21.90 -5.75
CA THR A 53 15.91 22.05 -4.96
C THR A 53 14.67 21.82 -5.82
N GLU A 54 14.64 22.38 -7.02
CA GLU A 54 13.55 22.15 -7.98
C GLU A 54 13.50 20.68 -8.43
N LEU A 55 14.66 20.07 -8.70
CA LEU A 55 14.74 18.66 -9.06
C LEU A 55 14.31 17.73 -7.93
N LEU A 56 14.68 18.02 -6.68
CA LEU A 56 14.24 17.28 -5.48
C LEU A 56 12.72 17.39 -5.28
N TYR A 57 12.18 18.59 -5.46
CA TYR A 57 10.73 18.83 -5.42
C TYR A 57 10.02 17.99 -6.48
N ARG A 58 10.47 18.07 -7.74
CA ARG A 58 9.88 17.32 -8.87
C ARG A 58 10.03 15.81 -8.73
N ALA A 59 11.15 15.33 -8.20
CA ALA A 59 11.39 13.91 -7.89
C ALA A 59 10.61 13.43 -6.64
N CYS A 60 10.02 14.37 -5.89
CA CYS A 60 9.35 14.12 -4.63
C CYS A 60 10.25 13.43 -3.61
N ILE A 61 11.52 13.84 -3.53
CA ILE A 61 12.51 13.31 -2.57
C ILE A 61 12.78 14.39 -1.53
N GLY A 62 12.55 14.05 -0.26
CA GLY A 62 12.77 14.96 0.85
C GLY A 62 11.71 16.04 1.02
N ARG A 63 11.99 16.94 1.95
CA ARG A 63 11.18 18.12 2.25
C ARG A 63 12.08 19.35 2.37
N PRO A 64 11.73 20.48 1.73
CA PRO A 64 12.49 21.70 1.92
C PRO A 64 12.37 22.19 3.37
N VAL A 65 13.47 22.68 3.92
CA VAL A 65 13.56 23.29 5.25
C VAL A 65 13.75 24.78 5.06
N ILE A 66 12.83 25.57 5.61
CA ILE A 66 12.89 27.04 5.51
C ILE A 66 13.90 27.54 6.53
N THR A 67 15.01 28.09 6.05
CA THR A 67 16.06 28.74 6.85
C THR A 67 15.97 30.27 6.72
N ALA A 68 16.49 30.99 7.72
CA ALA A 68 16.56 32.46 7.69
C ALA A 68 17.63 32.99 6.71
N GLU A 69 18.61 32.15 6.37
CA GLU A 69 19.68 32.45 5.41
C GLU A 69 19.17 32.29 3.98
N LYS A 70 19.23 33.36 3.18
CA LYS A 70 18.64 33.40 1.82
C LYS A 70 19.36 32.50 0.80
N ASP A 71 20.64 32.20 1.04
CA ASP A 71 21.52 31.63 0.01
C ASP A 71 21.68 30.11 0.08
N LYS A 72 21.27 29.47 1.19
CA LYS A 72 21.39 28.02 1.40
C LYS A 72 20.03 27.36 1.59
N GLN A 73 19.62 26.55 0.62
CA GLN A 73 18.39 25.76 0.69
C GLN A 73 18.71 24.37 1.23
N TRP A 74 18.08 24.01 2.35
CA TRP A 74 18.26 22.72 2.99
C TRP A 74 17.09 21.81 2.69
N HIS A 75 17.36 20.53 2.44
CA HIS A 75 16.34 19.50 2.30
C HIS A 75 16.50 18.44 3.37
N GLN A 76 15.43 18.19 4.09
CA GLN A 76 15.35 17.10 5.03
C GLN A 76 14.95 15.82 4.31
N LEU A 77 15.85 14.85 4.29
CA LEU A 77 15.65 13.51 3.79
C LEU A 77 15.32 12.57 4.95
N SER A 78 14.37 11.66 4.72
CA SER A 78 14.23 10.46 5.55
C SER A 78 15.45 9.54 5.37
N PHE A 79 15.63 8.59 6.30
CA PHE A 79 16.70 7.61 6.19
C PHE A 79 16.59 6.76 4.91
N GLU A 80 15.38 6.40 4.50
CA GLU A 80 15.17 5.61 3.27
C GLU A 80 15.51 6.42 2.02
N GLU A 81 15.13 7.70 1.99
CA GLU A 81 15.47 8.61 0.90
C GLU A 81 16.99 8.83 0.82
N ALA A 82 17.63 9.13 1.94
CA ALA A 82 19.07 9.39 1.99
C ALA A 82 19.88 8.16 1.61
N LEU A 83 19.53 6.98 2.14
CA LEU A 83 20.20 5.74 1.80
C LEU A 83 19.97 5.38 0.32
N TYR A 84 18.78 5.66 -0.23
CA TYR A 84 18.52 5.44 -1.65
C TYR A 84 19.39 6.32 -2.54
N LEU A 85 19.55 7.61 -2.21
CA LEU A 85 20.44 8.52 -2.94
C LEU A 85 21.93 8.10 -2.80
N CYS A 86 22.33 7.63 -1.62
CA CYS A 86 23.71 7.23 -1.32
C CYS A 86 24.08 5.88 -1.94
N SER A 87 23.30 4.82 -1.69
CA SER A 87 23.69 3.46 -2.05
C SER A 87 23.14 2.99 -3.40
N VAL A 88 21.95 3.44 -3.79
CA VAL A 88 21.29 3.01 -5.04
C VAL A 88 21.64 3.95 -6.19
N LEU A 89 21.43 5.26 -6.02
CA LEU A 89 21.77 6.26 -7.05
C LEU A 89 23.24 6.71 -7.01
N LYS A 90 23.94 6.50 -5.88
CA LYS A 90 25.35 6.87 -5.70
C LYS A 90 25.65 8.33 -6.06
N CYS A 91 24.76 9.24 -5.64
CA CYS A 91 24.83 10.65 -6.01
C CYS A 91 25.09 11.61 -4.85
N ILE A 92 25.08 11.15 -3.61
CA ILE A 92 25.40 11.96 -2.43
C ILE A 92 26.35 11.21 -1.50
N ASN A 93 27.14 11.95 -0.73
CA ASN A 93 27.93 11.42 0.38
C ASN A 93 27.30 11.82 1.72
N VAL A 94 27.16 10.89 2.66
CA VAL A 94 26.57 11.20 3.98
C VAL A 94 27.67 11.32 5.04
N ALA A 95 27.78 12.49 5.64
CA ALA A 95 28.70 12.79 6.72
C ALA A 95 28.04 12.63 8.09
N GLY A 96 28.81 12.12 9.06
CA GLY A 96 28.43 12.07 10.47
C GLY A 96 28.52 13.43 11.17
N GLU A 97 28.15 13.46 12.45
CA GLU A 97 28.22 14.67 13.30
C GLU A 97 29.65 15.25 13.40
N ASN A 98 30.66 14.40 13.24
CA ASN A 98 32.07 14.76 13.19
C ASN A 98 32.53 15.29 11.81
N LYS A 99 31.61 15.52 10.86
CA LYS A 99 31.87 15.88 9.45
C LYS A 99 32.76 14.89 8.68
N CYS A 100 32.97 13.69 9.21
CA CYS A 100 33.64 12.63 8.49
C CYS A 100 32.60 11.89 7.64
N ALA A 101 32.93 11.60 6.38
CA ALA A 101 32.13 10.73 5.53
C ALA A 101 32.02 9.36 6.21
N LYS A 102 30.80 8.84 6.32
CA LYS A 102 30.56 7.48 6.81
C LYS A 102 30.58 6.50 5.65
N SER A 103 31.05 5.28 5.92
CA SER A 103 30.87 4.19 4.96
C SER A 103 29.38 3.83 4.85
N ASP A 104 29.03 3.21 3.73
CA ASP A 104 27.71 2.68 3.47
C ASP A 104 27.23 1.71 4.58
N GLU A 105 28.14 0.89 5.12
CA GLU A 105 27.90 -0.04 6.23
C GLU A 105 27.69 0.69 7.56
N GLU A 106 28.51 1.69 7.86
CA GLU A 106 28.36 2.50 9.08
C GLU A 106 27.03 3.25 9.09
N LEU A 107 26.62 3.76 7.92
CA LEU A 107 25.34 4.42 7.73
C LEU A 107 24.18 3.43 7.94
N TRP A 108 24.29 2.24 7.35
CA TRP A 108 23.31 1.16 7.53
C TRP A 108 23.12 0.81 9.01
N HIS A 109 24.21 0.53 9.73
CA HIS A 109 24.15 0.21 11.15
C HIS A 109 23.54 1.33 11.99
N TYR A 110 23.90 2.59 11.68
CA TYR A 110 23.33 3.75 12.35
C TYR A 110 21.81 3.83 12.15
N MET A 111 21.33 3.66 10.91
CA MET A 111 19.90 3.73 10.59
C MET A 111 19.10 2.57 11.18
N VAL A 112 19.65 1.34 11.14
CA VAL A 112 19.03 0.16 11.76
C VAL A 112 18.90 0.32 13.27
N ALA A 113 19.93 0.85 13.93
CA ALA A 113 19.89 1.09 15.38
C ALA A 113 18.89 2.19 15.77
N LYS A 114 18.64 3.19 14.91
CA LYS A 114 17.76 4.32 15.19
C LYS A 114 16.30 4.08 14.81
N ARG A 115 16.02 3.18 13.87
CA ARG A 115 14.66 2.95 13.36
C ARG A 115 14.33 1.46 13.31
N VAL A 116 13.35 1.08 14.11
CA VAL A 116 12.78 -0.27 14.12
C VAL A 116 12.23 -0.61 12.75
N GLY A 117 12.52 -1.83 12.28
CA GLY A 117 12.05 -2.31 10.97
C GLY A 117 12.68 -1.59 9.78
N PHE A 118 13.74 -0.79 9.96
CA PHE A 118 14.38 -0.05 8.88
C PHE A 118 14.75 -0.90 7.65
N PRO A 119 15.32 -2.11 7.77
CA PRO A 119 15.65 -2.93 6.60
C PRO A 119 14.43 -3.23 5.71
N VAL A 120 13.30 -3.55 6.32
CA VAL A 120 12.03 -3.83 5.65
C VAL A 120 11.51 -2.57 4.96
N LEU A 121 11.46 -1.46 5.69
CA LEU A 121 11.01 -0.17 5.18
C LEU A 121 11.86 0.33 4.01
N PHE A 122 13.18 0.26 4.14
CA PHE A 122 14.10 0.65 3.07
C PHE A 122 13.96 -0.25 1.83
N LYS A 123 13.83 -1.57 2.02
CA LYS A 123 13.62 -2.50 0.89
C LYS A 123 12.32 -2.18 0.15
N ALA A 124 11.22 -1.95 0.87
CA ALA A 124 9.95 -1.51 0.29
C ALA A 124 10.11 -0.21 -0.51
N TYR A 125 10.75 0.81 0.10
CA TYR A 125 10.99 2.10 -0.53
C TYR A 125 11.81 1.96 -1.82
N SER A 126 12.94 1.27 -1.76
CA SER A 126 13.84 1.02 -2.90
C SER A 126 13.13 0.24 -4.02
N HIS A 127 12.33 -0.76 -3.66
CA HIS A 127 11.54 -1.56 -4.60
C HIS A 127 10.52 -0.72 -5.36
N LEU A 128 9.74 0.10 -4.66
CA LEU A 128 8.78 1.01 -5.28
C LEU A 128 9.48 2.04 -6.18
N ARG A 129 10.58 2.63 -5.73
CA ARG A 129 11.36 3.60 -6.53
C ARG A 129 11.96 2.96 -7.79
N ARG A 130 12.44 1.71 -7.72
CA ARG A 130 12.92 0.97 -8.90
C ARG A 130 11.81 0.74 -9.93
N LYS A 131 10.57 0.54 -9.47
CA LYS A 131 9.36 0.48 -10.30
C LYS A 131 8.83 1.86 -10.72
N ASN A 132 9.63 2.92 -10.57
CA ASN A 132 9.32 4.30 -10.95
C ASN A 132 8.11 4.91 -10.20
N TRP A 133 7.73 4.37 -9.03
CA TRP A 133 6.70 5.00 -8.20
C TRP A 133 7.25 6.21 -7.46
N VAL A 134 6.44 7.26 -7.34
CA VAL A 134 6.67 8.31 -6.36
C VAL A 134 6.19 7.80 -5.00
N VAL A 135 7.10 7.74 -4.04
CA VAL A 135 6.85 7.21 -2.69
C VAL A 135 6.84 8.34 -1.69
N ARG A 136 5.80 8.42 -0.85
CA ARG A 136 5.71 9.38 0.26
C ARG A 136 5.30 8.66 1.55
N ALA A 137 5.57 9.28 2.70
CA ALA A 137 5.15 8.76 4.00
C ALA A 137 3.63 8.55 4.05
N GLY A 138 3.20 7.37 4.52
CA GLY A 138 1.81 6.95 4.57
C GLY A 138 1.10 7.18 5.91
N SER A 139 1.74 7.85 6.86
CA SER A 139 1.27 8.02 8.24
C SER A 139 -0.14 8.58 8.36
N GLN A 140 -0.56 9.47 7.44
CA GLN A 140 -1.92 10.02 7.37
C GLN A 140 -3.01 8.96 7.12
N TYR A 141 -2.65 7.80 6.57
CA TYR A 141 -3.56 6.70 6.24
C TYR A 141 -3.30 5.47 7.10
N GLY A 142 -2.47 5.59 8.14
CA GLY A 142 -2.08 4.47 8.98
C GLY A 142 -1.30 3.40 8.22
N VAL A 143 -0.57 3.75 7.16
CA VAL A 143 0.28 2.83 6.39
C VAL A 143 1.72 3.35 6.31
N ASP A 144 2.65 2.53 5.83
CA ASP A 144 4.06 2.92 5.81
C ASP A 144 4.33 3.94 4.69
N TYR A 145 3.82 3.67 3.50
CA TYR A 145 3.96 4.55 2.34
C TYR A 145 2.66 4.76 1.56
N VAL A 146 2.63 5.81 0.76
CA VAL A 146 1.66 5.96 -0.33
C VAL A 146 2.42 6.08 -1.65
N ALA A 147 1.92 5.42 -2.68
CA ALA A 147 2.53 5.38 -4.00
C ALA A 147 1.68 6.14 -5.03
N TYR A 148 2.34 6.96 -5.85
CA TYR A 148 1.74 7.72 -6.94
C TYR A 148 2.44 7.37 -8.26
N ARG A 149 1.66 7.25 -9.35
CA ARG A 149 2.23 7.08 -10.70
C ARG A 149 3.00 8.31 -11.16
N TYR A 150 2.56 9.49 -10.73
CA TYR A 150 3.10 10.78 -11.13
C TYR A 150 3.20 11.72 -9.91
N HIS A 151 3.69 12.93 -10.13
CA HIS A 151 3.81 13.92 -9.06
C HIS A 151 2.46 14.14 -8.32
N PRO A 152 2.44 14.17 -6.96
CA PRO A 152 1.22 14.31 -6.16
C PRO A 152 0.40 15.58 -6.43
N ALA A 153 0.98 16.59 -7.10
CA ALA A 153 0.24 17.76 -7.56
C ALA A 153 -0.78 17.44 -8.67
N PHE A 154 -0.52 16.41 -9.48
CA PHE A 154 -1.30 16.08 -10.68
C PHE A 154 -2.22 14.88 -10.47
N VAL A 155 -1.86 13.95 -9.59
CA VAL A 155 -2.60 12.70 -9.36
C VAL A 155 -2.90 12.44 -7.90
N HIS A 156 -3.96 11.68 -7.66
CA HIS A 156 -4.16 11.01 -6.39
C HIS A 156 -3.25 9.79 -6.27
N SER A 157 -2.84 9.46 -5.05
CA SER A 157 -2.13 8.20 -4.77
C SER A 157 -3.00 7.02 -5.20
N GLU A 158 -2.37 6.01 -5.78
CA GLU A 158 -3.03 4.77 -6.17
C GLU A 158 -3.03 3.79 -5.01
N TYR A 159 -1.84 3.56 -4.44
CA TYR A 159 -1.65 2.59 -3.38
C TYR A 159 -1.44 3.24 -2.02
N ALA A 160 -2.09 2.66 -1.02
CA ALA A 160 -1.67 2.70 0.37
C ALA A 160 -0.82 1.45 0.62
N VAL A 161 0.43 1.61 1.05
CA VAL A 161 1.43 0.53 1.05
C VAL A 161 1.81 0.13 2.47
N LEU A 162 1.70 -1.16 2.78
CA LEU A 162 2.21 -1.78 3.99
C LEU A 162 3.42 -2.65 3.69
N ALA A 163 4.50 -2.47 4.43
CA ALA A 163 5.71 -3.27 4.33
C ALA A 163 5.76 -4.24 5.51
N LEU A 164 5.56 -5.53 5.25
CA LEU A 164 5.54 -6.57 6.27
C LEU A 164 6.78 -7.45 6.13
N PRO A 165 7.51 -7.75 7.23
CA PRO A 165 8.49 -8.82 7.20
C PRO A 165 7.77 -10.15 6.98
N ASP A 166 8.45 -11.08 6.31
CA ASP A 166 7.97 -12.46 6.23
C ASP A 166 8.01 -13.14 7.61
N GLU A 167 7.10 -14.07 7.85
CA GLU A 167 6.66 -14.52 9.19
C GLU A 167 7.73 -15.23 10.06
N VAL A 168 8.96 -15.36 9.55
CA VAL A 168 10.02 -16.19 10.13
C VAL A 168 10.75 -15.52 11.32
N GLY A 169 10.48 -14.24 11.62
CA GLY A 169 11.21 -13.49 12.65
C GLY A 169 10.34 -12.75 13.66
N ASP A 170 10.10 -13.38 14.81
CA ASP A 170 9.89 -12.83 16.16
C ASP A 170 9.52 -11.33 16.30
N GLY A 171 8.35 -10.97 15.79
CA GLY A 171 7.77 -9.64 16.01
C GLY A 171 6.41 -9.77 16.67
N GLU A 172 6.34 -9.56 17.99
CA GLU A 172 5.07 -9.40 18.72
C GLU A 172 4.18 -8.30 18.08
N ASN A 173 4.78 -7.36 17.34
CA ASN A 173 4.12 -6.23 16.69
C ASN A 173 3.86 -6.39 15.16
N ALA A 174 3.91 -7.60 14.59
CA ALA A 174 3.59 -7.74 13.16
C ALA A 174 2.12 -7.33 12.91
N ARG A 175 1.93 -6.47 11.90
CA ARG A 175 0.64 -5.88 11.54
C ARG A 175 -0.12 -6.83 10.63
N LEU A 176 -1.45 -6.72 10.61
CA LEU A 176 -2.31 -7.58 9.78
C LEU A 176 -2.30 -9.07 10.19
N LYS A 177 -2.09 -9.37 11.48
CA LYS A 177 -2.16 -10.76 12.00
C LYS A 177 -3.60 -11.25 12.17
N VAL A 178 -4.52 -10.33 12.41
CA VAL A 178 -5.94 -10.63 12.66
C VAL A 178 -6.84 -9.90 11.68
N TRP A 179 -8.01 -10.47 11.39
CA TRP A 179 -8.99 -9.89 10.47
C TRP A 179 -9.40 -8.45 10.81
N SER A 180 -9.45 -8.11 12.10
CA SER A 180 -9.75 -6.74 12.54
C SER A 180 -8.75 -5.72 11.98
N ASP A 181 -7.47 -6.09 11.88
CA ASP A 181 -6.43 -5.20 11.36
C ASP A 181 -6.63 -4.93 9.87
N PHE A 182 -7.01 -5.96 9.11
CA PHE A 182 -7.40 -5.82 7.71
C PHE A 182 -8.61 -4.91 7.56
N HIS A 183 -9.66 -5.11 8.35
CA HIS A 183 -10.86 -4.28 8.30
C HIS A 183 -10.57 -2.81 8.64
N CYS A 184 -9.78 -2.56 9.69
CA CYS A 184 -9.34 -1.21 10.07
C CYS A 184 -8.54 -0.57 8.94
N THR A 185 -7.55 -1.28 8.39
CA THR A 185 -6.69 -0.77 7.31
C THR A 185 -7.50 -0.48 6.05
N LEU A 186 -8.39 -1.39 5.65
CA LEU A 186 -9.27 -1.22 4.49
C LEU A 186 -10.27 -0.09 4.70
N ARG A 187 -10.74 0.16 5.93
CA ARG A 187 -11.60 1.30 6.23
C ARG A 187 -10.86 2.62 6.06
N LEU A 188 -9.62 2.70 6.55
CA LEU A 188 -8.76 3.88 6.38
C LEU A 188 -8.44 4.13 4.89
N CYS A 189 -8.07 3.08 4.14
CA CYS A 189 -7.73 3.19 2.72
C CYS A 189 -8.94 3.47 1.83
N GLY A 190 -10.06 2.78 2.08
CA GLY A 190 -11.29 2.88 1.30
C GLY A 190 -11.98 4.24 1.42
N SER A 191 -11.85 4.92 2.57
CA SER A 191 -12.41 6.27 2.77
C SER A 191 -11.86 7.32 1.79
N VAL A 192 -10.68 7.08 1.23
CA VAL A 192 -9.97 7.96 0.31
C VAL A 192 -9.70 7.29 -1.05
N ALA A 193 -10.45 6.22 -1.34
CA ALA A 193 -10.37 5.42 -2.55
C ALA A 193 -8.94 5.03 -2.93
N LYS A 194 -8.16 4.51 -1.96
CA LYS A 194 -6.83 3.93 -2.20
C LYS A 194 -6.92 2.42 -2.17
N THR A 195 -6.20 1.77 -3.07
CA THR A 195 -6.04 0.32 -3.06
C THR A 195 -4.94 -0.04 -2.07
N LEU A 196 -5.18 -1.03 -1.22
CA LEU A 196 -4.16 -1.49 -0.27
C LEU A 196 -3.17 -2.41 -1.01
N LEU A 197 -1.88 -2.07 -0.95
CA LEU A 197 -0.78 -2.87 -1.45
C LEU A 197 0.03 -3.36 -0.25
N VAL A 198 0.16 -4.67 -0.10
CA VAL A 198 0.98 -5.30 0.92
C VAL A 198 2.25 -5.83 0.25
N LEU A 199 3.39 -5.38 0.75
CA LEU A 199 4.71 -5.85 0.34
C LEU A 199 5.23 -6.79 1.42
N HIS A 200 5.23 -8.09 1.13
CA HIS A 200 5.87 -9.09 1.98
C HIS A 200 7.35 -9.15 1.65
N ILE A 201 8.19 -8.90 2.65
CA ILE A 201 9.63 -8.77 2.49
C ILE A 201 10.28 -9.95 3.20
N SER A 202 10.68 -10.93 2.40
CA SER A 202 11.37 -12.11 2.86
C SER A 202 12.87 -11.90 2.82
N ARG A 203 13.54 -12.42 3.84
CA ARG A 203 14.98 -12.31 4.03
C ARG A 203 15.60 -13.68 3.74
N ASN A 204 16.35 -13.77 2.65
CA ASN A 204 16.98 -15.02 2.24
C ASN A 204 18.37 -15.12 2.91
N GLY A 205 18.43 -15.60 4.17
CA GLY A 205 19.69 -15.91 4.87
C GLY A 205 19.81 -15.39 6.31
N GLU A 206 20.67 -16.04 7.12
CA GLU A 206 20.70 -15.95 8.60
C GLU A 206 21.35 -14.68 9.20
N ASP A 207 22.27 -13.98 8.52
CA ASP A 207 23.17 -13.03 9.22
C ASP A 207 22.85 -11.53 9.08
N THR A 208 22.57 -10.84 10.18
CA THR A 208 21.89 -9.53 10.30
C THR A 208 22.66 -8.25 9.90
N ALA A 209 23.93 -8.33 9.50
CA ALA A 209 24.84 -7.20 9.75
C ALA A 209 25.37 -6.37 8.54
N SER A 210 24.86 -6.44 7.30
CA SER A 210 25.51 -5.69 6.19
C SER A 210 24.57 -5.18 5.10
N LEU A 211 24.92 -4.04 4.49
CA LEU A 211 24.17 -3.38 3.40
C LEU A 211 24.19 -4.16 2.08
N SER A 212 25.30 -4.84 1.78
CA SER A 212 25.45 -5.75 0.62
C SER A 212 24.39 -6.86 0.57
N ARG A 213 23.67 -7.11 1.67
CA ARG A 213 22.61 -8.11 1.77
C ARG A 213 21.24 -7.63 1.28
N LEU A 214 21.10 -6.40 0.80
CA LEU A 214 19.83 -5.94 0.20
C LEU A 214 19.42 -6.78 -1.02
N GLU A 215 20.38 -7.40 -1.70
CA GLU A 215 20.16 -8.37 -2.78
C GLU A 215 19.49 -9.65 -2.30
N HIS A 216 19.67 -10.02 -1.02
CA HIS A 216 19.05 -11.20 -0.41
C HIS A 216 17.62 -10.98 0.10
N TYR A 217 17.08 -9.77 -0.02
CA TYR A 217 15.67 -9.55 0.26
C TYR A 217 14.84 -9.73 -1.01
N SER A 218 13.83 -10.59 -0.94
CA SER A 218 12.76 -10.69 -1.95
C SER A 218 11.55 -9.85 -1.53
N VAL A 219 10.79 -9.39 -2.52
CA VAL A 219 9.55 -8.63 -2.28
C VAL A 219 8.43 -9.33 -3.04
N GLU A 220 7.44 -9.83 -2.30
CA GLU A 220 6.18 -10.33 -2.86
C GLU A 220 5.11 -9.24 -2.73
N GLU A 221 4.42 -8.95 -3.83
CA GLU A 221 3.38 -7.92 -3.89
C GLU A 221 1.99 -8.55 -3.87
N ARG A 222 1.17 -8.10 -2.92
CA ARG A 222 -0.23 -8.52 -2.79
C ARG A 222 -1.14 -7.31 -2.80
N ILE A 223 -2.02 -7.25 -3.78
CA ILE A 223 -3.06 -6.24 -3.81
C ILE A 223 -4.26 -6.75 -3.02
N VAL A 224 -4.71 -5.97 -2.04
CA VAL A 224 -5.88 -6.28 -1.23
C VAL A 224 -7.06 -5.42 -1.68
N THR A 225 -8.08 -6.09 -2.23
CA THR A 225 -9.34 -5.47 -2.63
C THR A 225 -10.51 -6.05 -1.83
N ARG A 226 -11.60 -5.30 -1.79
CA ARG A 226 -12.87 -5.82 -1.30
C ARG A 226 -13.36 -6.86 -2.30
N TRP A 227 -13.75 -8.03 -1.81
CA TRP A 227 -14.44 -9.03 -2.62
C TRP A 227 -15.72 -8.44 -3.23
N ASN A 228 -15.87 -8.59 -4.54
CA ASN A 228 -17.08 -8.22 -5.26
C ASN A 228 -17.81 -9.52 -5.68
N PRO A 229 -19.05 -9.78 -5.19
CA PRO A 229 -19.81 -10.98 -5.56
C PRO A 229 -20.13 -11.07 -7.06
N GLU A 230 -20.08 -9.97 -7.81
CA GLU A 230 -20.36 -9.94 -9.25
C GLU A 230 -19.18 -10.40 -10.11
N ILE A 231 -17.98 -10.49 -9.54
CA ILE A 231 -16.80 -11.03 -10.21
C ILE A 231 -16.79 -12.53 -9.86
N ASN A 232 -17.32 -13.35 -10.77
CA ASN A 232 -17.20 -14.80 -10.66
C ASN A 232 -15.76 -15.18 -11.00
N ASP A 233 -15.16 -16.06 -10.19
CA ASP A 233 -13.80 -16.58 -10.37
C ASP A 233 -13.66 -17.45 -11.66
N ASP A 234 -14.72 -17.55 -12.49
CA ASP A 234 -14.79 -18.33 -13.74
C ASP A 234 -14.52 -17.50 -15.02
N ASP A 235 -14.37 -16.18 -14.92
CA ASP A 235 -14.18 -15.26 -16.07
C ASP A 235 -12.72 -14.81 -16.31
N ASP A 236 -11.73 -15.45 -15.66
CA ASP A 236 -10.31 -15.08 -15.75
C ASP A 236 -9.65 -15.41 -17.11
N ASP A 237 -10.37 -16.00 -18.07
CA ASP A 237 -9.86 -16.39 -19.39
C ASP A 237 -10.24 -15.43 -20.56
N LEU A 238 -10.85 -14.27 -20.28
CA LEU A 238 -11.16 -13.30 -21.34
C LEU A 238 -10.43 -11.97 -21.12
N ILE A 239 -9.15 -11.95 -21.52
CA ILE A 239 -8.43 -10.72 -21.84
C ILE A 239 -9.09 -10.13 -23.10
N ASP A 240 -9.80 -9.01 -22.94
CA ASP A 240 -10.19 -8.14 -24.06
C ASP A 240 -8.91 -7.69 -24.79
N GLU A 241 -8.65 -8.23 -25.99
CA GLU A 241 -7.50 -7.90 -26.85
C GLU A 241 -7.53 -6.48 -27.47
N ASP A 242 -8.53 -5.64 -27.16
CA ASP A 242 -8.70 -4.36 -27.87
C ASP A 242 -8.16 -3.10 -27.16
N ASN A 243 -7.45 -3.24 -26.04
CA ASN A 243 -6.68 -2.12 -25.48
C ASN A 243 -5.18 -2.29 -25.81
N LEU A 244 -4.77 -1.68 -26.91
CA LEU A 244 -3.36 -1.50 -27.30
C LEU A 244 -2.54 -0.98 -26.11
N LEU A 245 -1.79 -1.89 -25.49
CA LEU A 245 -0.81 -1.63 -24.44
C LEU A 245 0.35 -0.82 -25.03
N THR A 246 0.69 0.29 -24.40
CA THR A 246 1.95 0.98 -24.68
C THR A 246 3.12 0.17 -24.11
N GLU A 247 4.28 0.17 -24.78
CA GLU A 247 5.49 -0.57 -24.36
C GLU A 247 5.95 -0.30 -22.91
N GLU A 248 5.46 0.78 -22.28
CA GLU A 248 5.70 1.15 -20.87
C GLU A 248 4.93 0.27 -19.85
N ASP A 249 3.87 -0.43 -20.26
CA ASP A 249 3.08 -1.30 -19.38
C ASP A 249 3.57 -2.76 -19.33
N LEU A 250 4.33 -3.19 -20.34
CA LEU A 250 4.84 -4.57 -20.46
C LEU A 250 6.02 -4.89 -19.53
N ASN A 251 6.58 -3.89 -18.84
CA ASN A 251 7.72 -4.07 -17.92
C ASN A 251 7.32 -4.17 -16.43
N LYS A 252 6.03 -4.39 -16.12
CA LYS A 252 5.54 -4.56 -14.74
C LYS A 252 5.35 -6.06 -14.45
N PRO A 253 5.98 -6.63 -13.40
CA PRO A 253 5.75 -8.02 -13.04
C PRO A 253 4.31 -8.21 -12.55
N GLN A 254 3.75 -9.37 -12.90
CA GLN A 254 2.39 -9.82 -12.62
C GLN A 254 2.07 -9.69 -11.12
N LEU A 255 1.02 -8.95 -10.79
CA LEU A 255 0.56 -8.70 -9.42
C LEU A 255 -0.30 -9.88 -8.96
N SER A 256 -0.02 -10.45 -7.78
CA SER A 256 -0.92 -11.41 -7.16
C SER A 256 -2.10 -10.66 -6.49
N LEU A 257 -3.33 -11.03 -6.85
CA LEU A 257 -4.55 -10.47 -6.28
C LEU A 257 -4.95 -11.28 -5.04
N VAL A 258 -5.01 -10.63 -3.88
CA VAL A 258 -5.53 -11.23 -2.65
C VAL A 258 -6.89 -10.66 -2.33
N ILE A 259 -7.91 -11.48 -2.56
CA ILE A 259 -9.29 -11.15 -2.28
C ILE A 259 -9.57 -11.41 -0.79
N VAL A 260 -9.80 -10.35 -0.02
CA VAL A 260 -10.22 -10.45 1.38
C VAL A 260 -11.71 -10.81 1.45
N LYS A 261 -12.00 -12.07 1.80
CA LYS A 261 -13.35 -12.58 2.11
C LYS A 261 -13.54 -12.59 3.62
N SER A 262 -14.42 -11.75 4.19
CA SER A 262 -14.80 -11.94 5.60
C SER A 262 -15.72 -13.16 5.73
N GLU A 263 -15.45 -14.01 6.72
CA GLU A 263 -16.26 -15.21 6.99
C GLU A 263 -17.69 -14.85 7.39
N SER A 264 -17.86 -13.71 8.06
CA SER A 264 -19.16 -13.09 8.32
C SER A 264 -19.92 -12.75 7.04
N GLN A 265 -19.25 -12.33 5.96
CA GLN A 265 -19.92 -12.08 4.67
C GLN A 265 -20.24 -13.35 3.90
N ARG A 266 -19.46 -14.43 4.03
CA ARG A 266 -19.86 -15.73 3.47
C ARG A 266 -21.11 -16.26 4.15
N ASN A 267 -21.17 -16.16 5.47
CA ASN A 267 -22.34 -16.61 6.21
C ASN A 267 -23.53 -15.66 6.01
N LEU A 268 -23.35 -14.34 5.93
CA LEU A 268 -24.43 -13.41 5.60
C LEU A 268 -24.89 -13.53 4.15
N ALA A 269 -24.02 -13.79 3.17
CA ALA A 269 -24.42 -14.00 1.78
C ALA A 269 -25.08 -15.37 1.59
N LYS A 270 -24.63 -16.42 2.31
CA LYS A 270 -25.31 -17.73 2.33
C LYS A 270 -26.64 -17.66 3.07
N ILE A 271 -26.71 -16.95 4.20
CA ILE A 271 -27.96 -16.74 4.95
C ILE A 271 -28.90 -15.85 4.15
N ALA A 272 -28.44 -14.78 3.52
CA ALA A 272 -29.27 -13.94 2.64
C ALA A 272 -29.72 -14.68 1.38
N ALA A 273 -28.88 -15.54 0.78
CA ALA A 273 -29.27 -16.35 -0.37
C ALA A 273 -30.21 -17.49 0.02
N VAL A 274 -30.05 -18.09 1.21
CA VAL A 274 -30.97 -19.08 1.77
C VAL A 274 -32.27 -18.43 2.20
N GLU A 275 -32.25 -17.25 2.82
CA GLU A 275 -33.45 -16.45 3.15
C GLU A 275 -34.13 -15.91 1.89
N GLU A 276 -33.40 -15.57 0.82
CA GLU A 276 -33.98 -15.16 -0.45
C GLU A 276 -34.55 -16.36 -1.22
N LEU A 277 -33.94 -17.54 -1.14
CA LEU A 277 -34.49 -18.79 -1.69
C LEU A 277 -35.67 -19.33 -0.87
N GLU A 278 -35.64 -19.20 0.46
CA GLU A 278 -36.76 -19.50 1.35
C GLU A 278 -37.87 -18.45 1.22
N MET A 279 -37.56 -17.17 1.03
CA MET A 279 -38.55 -16.15 0.68
C MET A 279 -39.13 -16.41 -0.70
N ARG A 280 -38.35 -16.81 -1.72
CA ARG A 280 -38.88 -17.14 -3.06
C ARG A 280 -39.69 -18.45 -3.07
N ARG A 281 -39.33 -19.45 -2.24
CA ARG A 281 -40.14 -20.66 -2.00
C ARG A 281 -41.41 -20.35 -1.21
N ASN A 282 -41.32 -19.55 -0.14
CA ASN A 282 -42.46 -19.15 0.67
C ASN A 282 -43.37 -18.15 -0.05
N VAL A 283 -42.87 -17.28 -0.93
CA VAL A 283 -43.68 -16.43 -1.80
C VAL A 283 -44.37 -17.27 -2.88
N LYS A 284 -43.74 -18.32 -3.43
CA LYS A 284 -44.44 -19.28 -4.31
C LYS A 284 -45.49 -20.11 -3.57
N ILE A 285 -45.25 -20.54 -2.33
CA ILE A 285 -46.23 -21.25 -1.48
C ILE A 285 -47.35 -20.31 -1.03
N CYS A 286 -47.05 -19.05 -0.70
CA CYS A 286 -48.01 -18.00 -0.33
C CYS A 286 -48.82 -17.50 -1.52
N VAL A 287 -48.28 -17.46 -2.75
CA VAL A 287 -49.05 -17.15 -3.97
C VAL A 287 -49.96 -18.32 -4.36
N TRP A 288 -49.55 -19.56 -4.07
CA TRP A 288 -50.40 -20.74 -4.25
C TRP A 288 -51.53 -20.79 -3.19
N HIS A 289 -51.23 -20.48 -1.92
CA HIS A 289 -52.24 -20.40 -0.86
C HIS A 289 -53.13 -19.13 -0.94
N ASN A 290 -52.62 -17.97 -1.39
CA ASN A 290 -53.43 -16.74 -1.55
C ASN A 290 -54.42 -16.80 -2.73
N LYS A 291 -54.28 -17.74 -3.67
CA LYS A 291 -55.36 -18.02 -4.64
C LYS A 291 -56.48 -18.89 -4.08
N VAL A 292 -56.24 -19.60 -2.97
CA VAL A 292 -57.25 -20.42 -2.28
C VAL A 292 -57.84 -19.69 -1.07
N ALA A 293 -57.10 -18.75 -0.46
CA ALA A 293 -57.49 -18.01 0.73
C ALA A 293 -57.78 -16.52 0.48
N LEU A 294 -58.29 -16.14 -0.70
CA LEU A 294 -58.86 -14.81 -0.97
C LEU A 294 -60.32 -14.73 -0.49
N GLY A 295 -60.54 -15.21 0.74
CA GLY A 295 -61.75 -15.05 1.52
C GLY A 295 -61.36 -14.95 2.98
N PHE A 296 -61.57 -13.76 3.57
CA PHE A 296 -61.49 -13.39 5.00
C PHE A 296 -60.20 -12.71 5.54
N LEU A 297 -60.34 -11.38 5.71
CA LEU A 297 -59.88 -10.44 6.75
C LEU A 297 -58.42 -10.39 7.29
N ALA A 298 -57.76 -9.27 6.97
CA ALA A 298 -57.27 -8.16 7.83
C ALA A 298 -56.41 -8.35 9.11
N SER A 299 -55.32 -7.56 9.11
CA SER A 299 -54.69 -6.73 10.17
C SER A 299 -53.85 -7.30 11.33
N ASP A 300 -52.62 -6.77 11.39
CA ASP A 300 -51.79 -6.37 12.55
C ASP A 300 -51.18 -7.40 13.52
N ILE A 301 -49.83 -7.45 13.50
CA ILE A 301 -48.85 -7.40 14.63
C ILE A 301 -47.49 -7.84 14.05
N LYS A 302 -46.58 -6.91 13.72
CA LYS A 302 -45.15 -7.23 13.46
C LYS A 302 -44.27 -5.98 13.45
N ALA A 303 -43.69 -5.64 14.61
CA ALA A 303 -42.52 -4.75 14.67
C ALA A 303 -41.64 -4.92 15.93
N GLY A 304 -42.17 -5.42 17.06
CA GLY A 304 -41.43 -5.42 18.33
C GLY A 304 -40.59 -6.66 18.67
N LEU A 305 -40.91 -7.84 18.14
CA LEU A 305 -40.31 -9.12 18.59
C LEU A 305 -39.08 -9.58 17.78
N GLY A 306 -38.83 -9.01 16.60
CA GLY A 306 -37.74 -9.46 15.72
C GLY A 306 -36.33 -9.05 16.18
N ILE A 307 -36.20 -7.90 16.83
CA ILE A 307 -34.89 -7.30 17.12
C ILE A 307 -34.22 -7.94 18.35
N GLN A 308 -34.99 -8.39 19.34
CA GLN A 308 -34.42 -9.04 20.54
C GLN A 308 -33.91 -10.47 20.28
N LEU A 309 -34.48 -11.19 19.30
CA LEU A 309 -34.04 -12.56 18.98
C LEU A 309 -32.70 -12.59 18.22
N ILE A 310 -32.44 -11.56 17.40
CA ILE A 310 -31.19 -11.43 16.62
C ILE A 310 -30.00 -11.20 17.54
N ASN A 311 -30.12 -10.31 18.53
CA ASN A 311 -29.02 -10.03 19.47
C ASN A 311 -28.68 -11.23 20.37
N PHE A 312 -29.67 -12.06 20.70
CA PHE A 312 -29.44 -13.28 21.51
C PHE A 312 -28.75 -14.40 20.72
N LEU A 313 -28.96 -14.49 19.41
CA LEU A 313 -28.32 -15.49 18.55
C LEU A 313 -26.86 -15.12 18.20
N VAL A 314 -26.56 -13.84 18.02
CA VAL A 314 -25.20 -13.35 17.73
C VAL A 314 -24.23 -13.63 18.89
N ALA A 315 -24.69 -13.50 20.14
CA ALA A 315 -23.84 -13.74 21.32
C ALA A 315 -23.52 -15.22 21.57
N LYS A 316 -24.31 -16.17 21.01
CA LYS A 316 -24.19 -17.60 21.32
C LYS A 316 -23.31 -18.39 20.33
N GLN A 317 -22.87 -17.79 19.23
CA GLN A 317 -22.13 -18.47 18.15
C GLN A 317 -20.60 -18.24 18.12
N MET A 318 -20.02 -17.41 18.99
CA MET A 318 -18.56 -17.29 19.07
C MET A 318 -17.97 -18.49 19.84
N LYS A 319 -17.58 -19.54 19.11
CA LYS A 319 -16.57 -20.52 19.56
C LYS A 319 -15.25 -20.26 18.83
N PRO A 320 -14.09 -20.58 19.45
CA PRO A 320 -12.79 -20.31 18.85
C PRO A 320 -12.57 -21.26 17.67
N GLU A 321 -12.38 -20.72 16.48
CA GLU A 321 -12.18 -21.51 15.25
C GLU A 321 -10.70 -21.88 15.05
N ARG A 322 -10.48 -23.14 14.64
CA ARG A 322 -9.22 -23.71 14.16
C ARG A 322 -9.15 -23.51 12.64
N PHE A 323 -7.95 -23.20 12.15
CA PHE A 323 -7.71 -22.71 10.79
C PHE A 323 -7.23 -23.81 9.84
N ASP A 324 -7.75 -23.79 8.60
CA ASP A 324 -7.27 -24.61 7.50
C ASP A 324 -6.97 -23.69 6.31
N VAL A 325 -5.68 -23.56 5.96
CA VAL A 325 -5.17 -22.69 4.88
C VAL A 325 -5.04 -23.54 3.62
N ARG A 326 -5.84 -23.27 2.59
CA ARG A 326 -5.58 -23.83 1.26
C ARG A 326 -4.73 -22.86 0.45
N LEU A 327 -3.45 -23.20 0.31
CA LEU A 327 -2.59 -22.69 -0.75
C LEU A 327 -2.94 -23.44 -2.04
N ASN A 328 -3.12 -22.72 -3.16
CA ASN A 328 -3.13 -23.39 -4.46
C ASN A 328 -1.71 -23.91 -4.73
N PRO A 329 -1.53 -25.17 -5.14
CA PRO A 329 -0.23 -25.68 -5.52
C PRO A 329 0.23 -25.05 -6.84
N SER A 330 1.55 -24.91 -6.93
CA SER A 330 2.41 -24.32 -7.96
C SER A 330 2.04 -24.60 -9.40
#